data_AF-A0A1V8TG77-F1
#
_entry.id   AF-A0A1V8TG77-F1
#
_cell.length_a   1.000
_cell.length_b   1.000
_cell.length_c   1.000
_cell.angle_alpha   90.00
_cell.angle_beta   90.00
_cell.angle_gamma   90.00
#
_symmetry.space_group_name_H-M   'P 1'
#
loop_
_entity.id
_entity.type
_entity.pdbx_description
1 polymer ?
#
loop_
_entity_poly.entity_id
_entity_poly.type
_entity_poly.pdbx_seq_one_letter_code
_entity_poly.pdbx_strand_id
1 'polypeptide(L)'
;MAPIMEDVVFVEALSFFGTVKKETGDDERKPYQRKKSTARAEDKADTDDPQPSKKAVKRQIQRPDGTVVAGPRPIKRDYDSDDERLIQLKQMGHADTYVATQLAKEGRVKYNARTISGRWQRIRKVLEEKEEEQLDDELTDWHEGEDKTLEGVIQQVERKIQEEKDRLDARKWREVSQHFANVTLKRKYTANACEERWHALMTGTADLPIEQDPDKEGRARKREQRQLERQARRAMAAAEAQEVEDSKQRTRELIEESKAVKKEEAAQVRIEKEAARLEQRKLRNRIKNAGVAAKKQLIANKEAWLAYNRAEIAWEKAKLRATVHIRKHGIRARVVAKPGMSKIDQARGSLALSLEGEPAIDSNGAVDSTTAGSSAKARGDKRMHPDLDDEDTVAAKRVKTTA
;
A
#
# COMPACT_ATOMS: atom_id res chain seq x y z
N MET A 1 39.65 -16.87 14.07
CA MET A 1 38.24 -16.54 14.34
C MET A 1 37.97 -15.19 13.70
N ALA A 2 37.44 -15.21 12.48
CA ALA A 2 37.09 -14.01 11.71
C ALA A 2 35.55 -13.90 11.68
N PRO A 3 34.97 -12.69 11.77
CA PRO A 3 33.53 -12.50 11.78
C PRO A 3 32.96 -12.63 10.36
N ILE A 4 31.88 -13.40 10.27
CA ILE A 4 31.08 -13.63 9.06
C ILE A 4 30.20 -12.39 8.89
N MET A 5 30.35 -11.68 7.76
CA MET A 5 29.44 -10.60 7.38
C MET A 5 28.22 -11.21 6.69
N GLU A 6 27.04 -10.88 7.20
CA GLU A 6 25.75 -11.28 6.64
C GLU A 6 25.37 -10.30 5.51
N ASP A 7 25.26 -10.84 4.29
CA ASP A 7 24.71 -10.12 3.13
C ASP A 7 23.19 -9.96 3.29
N VAL A 8 22.77 -8.74 3.61
CA VAL A 8 21.36 -8.33 3.59
C VAL A 8 20.96 -8.09 2.14
N VAL A 9 20.34 -9.10 1.53
CA VAL A 9 19.75 -8.98 0.18
C VAL A 9 18.46 -8.15 0.27
N PHE A 10 18.52 -6.93 -0.26
CA PHE A 10 17.40 -6.01 -0.40
C PHE A 10 16.46 -6.52 -1.52
N VAL A 11 15.34 -7.15 -1.15
CA VAL A 11 14.29 -7.54 -2.11
C VAL A 11 13.34 -6.36 -2.28
N GLU A 12 13.53 -5.59 -3.34
CA GLU A 12 12.60 -4.54 -3.76
C GLU A 12 11.26 -5.14 -4.21
N ALA A 13 10.20 -4.70 -3.55
CA ALA A 13 8.82 -4.95 -3.93
C ALA A 13 8.40 -4.02 -5.07
N LEU A 14 8.50 -4.50 -6.31
CA LEU A 14 7.84 -3.91 -7.49
C LEU A 14 6.58 -4.71 -7.82
N SER A 15 5.49 -4.42 -7.10
CA SER A 15 4.14 -4.90 -7.41
C SER A 15 3.25 -3.75 -7.87
N PHE A 16 3.45 -3.30 -9.12
CA PHE A 16 2.51 -2.38 -9.77
C PHE A 16 2.48 -2.55 -11.30
N PHE A 17 1.97 -3.69 -11.78
CA PHE A 17 1.42 -3.75 -13.14
C PHE A 17 0.08 -4.47 -13.16
N GLY A 18 -0.91 -3.74 -13.66
CA GLY A 18 -2.32 -4.09 -13.68
C GLY A 18 -2.63 -5.38 -14.43
N THR A 19 -3.66 -6.05 -13.92
CA THR A 19 -4.33 -7.19 -14.53
C THR A 19 -5.02 -6.77 -15.83
N VAL A 20 -4.33 -6.95 -16.96
CA VAL A 20 -4.97 -6.88 -18.28
C VAL A 20 -5.83 -8.13 -18.45
N LYS A 21 -7.14 -7.92 -18.30
CA LYS A 21 -8.20 -8.88 -18.60
C LYS A 21 -8.11 -9.27 -20.09
N LYS A 22 -7.57 -10.45 -20.36
CA LYS A 22 -7.38 -10.98 -21.71
C LYS A 22 -8.69 -11.64 -22.15
N GLU A 23 -9.53 -10.87 -22.82
CA GLU A 23 -10.67 -11.41 -23.55
C GLU A 23 -10.14 -12.19 -24.77
N THR A 24 -10.18 -13.52 -24.67
CA THR A 24 -10.05 -14.44 -25.79
C THR A 24 -11.30 -14.32 -26.66
N GLY A 25 -11.26 -13.37 -27.61
CA GLY A 25 -12.14 -13.38 -28.78
C GLY A 25 -11.49 -14.22 -29.88
N ASP A 26 -12.05 -15.41 -30.11
CA ASP A 26 -11.88 -16.15 -31.36
C ASP A 26 -12.46 -15.33 -32.50
N ASP A 27 -11.60 -14.61 -33.23
CA ASP A 27 -11.97 -13.90 -34.45
C ASP A 27 -11.27 -14.57 -35.62
N GLU A 28 -11.98 -15.52 -36.24
CA GLU A 28 -11.59 -16.24 -37.46
C GLU A 28 -11.41 -15.26 -38.62
N ARG A 29 -10.23 -14.64 -38.69
CA ARG A 29 -9.86 -13.73 -39.77
C ARG A 29 -9.59 -14.51 -41.04
N LYS A 30 -10.63 -14.67 -41.87
CA LYS A 30 -10.57 -15.22 -43.23
C LYS A 30 -9.44 -14.56 -44.04
N PRO A 31 -8.61 -15.33 -44.78
CA PRO A 31 -7.53 -14.77 -45.58
C PRO A 31 -8.09 -13.91 -46.73
N TYR A 32 -7.68 -12.65 -46.77
CA TYR A 32 -8.02 -11.71 -47.82
C TYR A 32 -7.35 -12.17 -49.13
N GLN A 33 -8.14 -12.80 -50.00
CA GLN A 33 -7.74 -13.17 -51.37
C GLN A 33 -7.51 -11.88 -52.18
N ARG A 34 -6.25 -11.46 -52.26
CA ARG A 34 -5.81 -10.35 -53.12
C ARG A 34 -5.91 -10.81 -54.58
N LYS A 35 -6.99 -10.41 -55.26
CA LYS A 35 -7.16 -10.63 -56.71
C LYS A 35 -5.99 -9.99 -57.46
N LYS A 36 -5.11 -10.83 -58.02
CA LYS A 36 -4.11 -10.44 -59.01
C LYS A 36 -4.84 -10.21 -60.33
N SER A 37 -5.03 -8.95 -60.71
CA SER A 37 -5.39 -8.58 -62.07
C SER A 37 -4.13 -8.66 -62.95
N THR A 38 -4.03 -9.73 -63.72
CA THR A 38 -3.20 -9.80 -64.92
C THR A 38 -3.85 -8.92 -65.99
N ALA A 39 -3.29 -7.74 -66.25
CA ALA A 39 -3.58 -6.98 -67.45
C ALA A 39 -2.26 -6.78 -68.20
N ARG A 40 -2.17 -7.54 -69.28
CA ARG A 40 -1.20 -7.49 -70.37
C ARG A 40 -1.39 -6.18 -71.13
N ALA A 41 -0.33 -5.42 -71.32
CA ALA A 41 -0.18 -4.45 -72.39
C ALA A 41 1.33 -4.26 -72.64
N GLU A 42 1.81 -4.89 -73.71
CA GLU A 42 2.99 -4.44 -74.42
C GLU A 42 2.58 -3.14 -75.15
N ASP A 43 3.37 -2.07 -75.01
CA ASP A 43 3.87 -1.32 -76.16
C ASP A 43 4.61 -0.03 -75.77
N LYS A 44 5.75 0.12 -76.44
CA LYS A 44 6.46 1.34 -76.86
C LYS A 44 7.18 2.20 -75.82
N ALA A 45 8.50 2.23 -76.03
CA ALA A 45 9.42 3.27 -75.60
C ALA A 45 9.07 4.57 -76.32
N ASP A 46 8.63 5.57 -75.57
CA ASP A 46 8.70 6.98 -75.95
C ASP A 46 9.56 7.69 -74.90
N THR A 47 10.56 8.39 -75.42
CA THR A 47 11.50 9.24 -74.70
C THR A 47 10.82 10.61 -74.57
N ASP A 48 10.33 10.94 -73.38
CA ASP A 48 9.82 12.28 -73.09
C ASP A 48 10.37 12.79 -71.75
N ASP A 49 11.01 13.95 -71.84
CA ASP A 49 11.59 14.73 -70.76
C ASP A 49 10.60 15.01 -69.61
N PRO A 50 11.04 15.00 -68.34
CA PRO A 50 10.17 15.26 -67.20
C PRO A 50 9.79 16.76 -67.14
N GLN A 51 8.62 17.12 -67.67
CA GLN A 51 8.02 18.41 -67.36
C GLN A 51 7.70 18.51 -65.86
N PRO A 52 8.04 19.64 -65.19
CA PRO A 52 7.73 19.84 -63.78
C PRO A 52 6.22 20.00 -63.59
N SER A 53 5.56 18.95 -63.12
CA SER A 53 4.16 19.01 -62.74
C SER A 53 3.95 20.12 -61.69
N LYS A 54 3.13 21.10 -62.04
CA LYS A 54 2.70 22.18 -61.15
C LYS A 54 1.89 21.57 -60.01
N LYS A 55 2.54 21.25 -58.90
CA LYS A 55 1.87 20.77 -57.68
C LYS A 55 0.82 21.79 -57.27
N ALA A 56 -0.46 21.38 -57.30
CA ALA A 56 -1.56 22.20 -56.86
C ALA A 56 -1.30 22.65 -55.40
N VAL A 57 -1.16 23.97 -55.21
CA VAL A 57 -1.02 24.59 -53.89
C VAL A 57 -2.30 24.28 -53.11
N LYS A 58 -2.23 23.28 -52.21
CA LYS A 58 -3.31 22.99 -51.26
C LYS A 58 -3.52 24.24 -50.41
N ARG A 59 -4.56 25.00 -50.72
CA ARG A 59 -4.99 26.15 -49.92
C ARG A 59 -5.23 25.67 -48.50
N GLN A 60 -4.50 26.27 -47.56
CA GLN A 60 -4.65 26.05 -46.13
C GLN A 60 -6.09 26.41 -45.76
N ILE A 61 -6.89 25.40 -45.43
CA ILE A 61 -8.30 25.58 -45.06
C ILE A 61 -8.31 26.27 -43.70
N GLN A 62 -8.45 27.59 -43.70
CA GLN A 62 -8.71 28.37 -42.51
C GLN A 62 -10.19 28.19 -42.15
N ARG A 63 -10.46 27.87 -40.89
CA ARG A 63 -11.84 27.86 -40.38
C ARG A 63 -12.32 29.30 -40.13
N PRO A 64 -13.64 29.54 -40.09
CA PRO A 64 -14.22 30.86 -39.85
C PRO A 64 -13.80 31.48 -38.50
N ASP A 65 -13.32 30.66 -37.57
CA ASP A 65 -12.80 31.07 -36.25
C ASP A 65 -11.35 31.59 -36.30
N GLY A 66 -10.79 31.79 -37.49
CA GLY A 66 -9.41 32.23 -37.70
C GLY A 66 -8.37 31.15 -37.40
N THR A 67 -8.80 29.94 -37.03
CA THR A 67 -7.86 28.89 -36.62
C THR A 67 -7.48 27.97 -37.76
N VAL A 68 -6.18 27.71 -37.85
CA VAL A 68 -5.60 26.85 -38.88
C VAL A 68 -5.79 25.39 -38.48
N VAL A 69 -6.50 24.63 -39.31
CA VAL A 69 -6.59 23.17 -39.15
C VAL A 69 -5.24 22.54 -39.49
N ALA A 70 -4.79 21.61 -38.65
CA ALA A 70 -3.58 20.85 -38.87
C ALA A 70 -3.68 20.00 -40.16
N GLY A 71 -3.17 20.52 -41.27
CA GLY A 71 -2.84 19.71 -42.44
C GLY A 71 -1.62 18.81 -42.18
N PRO A 72 -1.40 17.76 -42.99
CA PRO A 72 -0.18 16.97 -42.93
C PRO A 72 1.01 17.84 -43.34
N ARG A 73 1.70 18.41 -42.35
CA ARG A 73 2.94 19.16 -42.53
C ARG A 73 4.13 18.22 -42.43
N PRO A 74 5.18 18.39 -43.27
CA PRO A 74 6.43 17.69 -43.06
C PRO A 74 7.02 18.12 -41.71
N ILE A 75 7.71 17.20 -41.03
CA ILE A 75 8.47 17.50 -39.82
C ILE A 75 9.84 17.95 -40.29
N LYS A 76 10.24 19.16 -39.87
CA LYS A 76 11.55 19.71 -40.18
C LYS A 76 12.58 19.19 -39.18
N ARG A 77 13.86 19.22 -39.56
CA ARG A 77 15.00 18.87 -38.68
C ARG A 77 15.09 19.82 -37.48
N ASP A 78 14.87 21.11 -37.73
CA ASP A 78 14.68 22.12 -36.68
C ASP A 78 13.17 22.25 -36.42
N TYR A 79 12.72 21.68 -35.30
CA TYR A 79 11.31 21.63 -34.92
C TYR A 79 10.66 23.02 -34.95
N ASP A 80 9.41 23.10 -35.40
CA ASP A 80 8.63 24.33 -35.26
C ASP A 80 8.23 24.50 -33.78
N SER A 81 7.95 25.73 -33.32
CA SER A 81 7.55 26.00 -31.91
C SER A 81 6.36 25.14 -31.41
N ASP A 82 5.47 24.74 -32.31
CA ASP A 82 4.35 23.86 -31.98
C ASP A 82 4.79 22.42 -31.71
N ASP A 83 5.82 21.95 -32.43
CA ASP A 83 6.40 20.62 -32.23
C ASP A 83 7.20 20.58 -30.93
N GLU A 84 7.96 21.63 -30.59
CA GLU A 84 8.63 21.77 -29.28
C GLU A 84 7.65 21.63 -28.12
N ARG A 85 6.50 22.33 -28.20
CA ARG A 85 5.48 22.26 -27.16
C ARG A 85 4.83 20.89 -27.08
N LEU A 86 4.61 20.25 -28.23
CA LEU A 86 4.09 18.88 -28.30
C LEU A 86 5.09 17.89 -27.67
N ILE A 87 6.39 18.02 -27.96
CA ILE A 87 7.47 17.21 -27.37
C ILE A 87 7.45 17.32 -25.85
N GLN A 88 7.44 18.55 -25.30
CA GLN A 88 7.41 18.79 -23.85
C GLN A 88 6.21 18.11 -23.18
N LEU A 89 5.01 18.30 -23.72
CA LEU A 89 3.80 17.71 -23.15
C LEU A 89 3.82 16.17 -23.22
N LYS A 90 4.49 15.60 -24.23
CA LYS A 90 4.65 14.16 -24.37
C LYS A 90 5.71 13.56 -23.48
N GLN A 91 6.83 14.23 -23.29
CA GLN A 91 7.85 13.81 -22.33
C GLN A 91 7.33 13.84 -20.89
N MET A 92 6.42 14.77 -20.55
CA MET A 92 5.71 14.78 -19.26
C MET A 92 4.64 13.68 -19.11
N GLY A 93 4.43 12.82 -20.13
CA GLY A 93 3.50 11.70 -20.04
C GLY A 93 2.02 12.05 -20.22
N HIS A 94 1.68 13.22 -20.77
CA HIS A 94 0.28 13.60 -20.94
C HIS A 94 -0.44 12.81 -22.07
N ALA A 95 -1.73 12.53 -21.84
CA ALA A 95 -2.61 11.88 -22.81
C ALA A 95 -2.84 12.74 -24.06
N ASP A 96 -3.04 12.11 -25.22
CA ASP A 96 -3.22 12.79 -26.52
C ASP A 96 -4.34 13.84 -26.52
N THR A 97 -5.43 13.55 -25.81
CA THR A 97 -6.58 14.46 -25.66
C THR A 97 -6.17 15.73 -24.92
N TYR A 98 -5.42 15.59 -23.82
CA TYR A 98 -4.89 16.72 -23.06
C TYR A 98 -3.95 17.56 -23.92
N VAL A 99 -3.01 16.93 -24.61
CA VAL A 99 -2.05 17.62 -25.50
C VAL A 99 -2.79 18.45 -26.54
N ALA A 100 -3.78 17.87 -27.22
CA ALA A 100 -4.58 18.58 -28.22
C ALA A 100 -5.34 19.78 -27.62
N THR A 101 -5.95 19.62 -26.43
CA THR A 101 -6.65 20.72 -25.76
C THR A 101 -5.71 21.83 -25.32
N GLN A 102 -4.50 21.48 -24.86
CA GLN A 102 -3.53 22.43 -24.34
C GLN A 102 -2.92 23.26 -25.48
N LEU A 103 -2.56 22.63 -26.59
CA LEU A 103 -2.12 23.34 -27.79
C LEU A 103 -3.21 24.28 -28.32
N ALA A 104 -4.48 23.87 -28.30
CA ALA A 104 -5.59 24.73 -28.70
C ALA A 104 -5.81 25.92 -27.76
N LYS A 105 -5.66 25.72 -26.43
CA LYS A 105 -5.76 26.79 -25.42
C LYS A 105 -4.65 27.83 -25.57
N GLU A 106 -3.44 27.38 -25.92
CA GLU A 106 -2.27 28.24 -26.14
C GLU A 106 -2.33 28.98 -27.49
N GLY A 107 -3.40 28.83 -28.28
CA GLY A 107 -3.56 29.47 -29.58
C GLY A 107 -2.69 28.86 -30.68
N ARG A 108 -2.11 27.68 -30.44
CA ARG A 108 -1.28 26.94 -31.40
C ARG A 108 -2.14 26.14 -32.38
N VAL A 109 -1.49 25.41 -33.30
CA VAL A 109 -2.18 24.54 -34.27
C VAL A 109 -3.13 23.58 -33.55
N LYS A 110 -4.40 23.61 -33.97
CA LYS A 110 -5.45 22.72 -33.47
C LYS A 110 -5.27 21.33 -34.08
N TYR A 111 -4.58 20.45 -33.34
CA TYR A 111 -4.45 19.04 -33.68
C TYR A 111 -5.68 18.24 -33.28
N ASN A 112 -5.97 17.18 -34.03
CA ASN A 112 -6.88 16.14 -33.58
C ASN A 112 -6.12 15.21 -32.62
N ALA A 113 -6.71 14.86 -31.47
CA ALA A 113 -6.11 13.95 -30.50
C ALA A 113 -5.58 12.65 -31.16
N ARG A 114 -6.32 12.06 -32.11
CA ARG A 114 -5.89 10.84 -32.83
C ARG A 114 -4.59 11.02 -33.64
N THR A 115 -4.30 12.25 -34.05
CA THR A 115 -3.12 12.57 -34.88
C THR A 115 -1.89 12.94 -34.07
N ILE A 116 -2.04 13.22 -32.77
CA ILE A 116 -0.92 13.59 -31.89
C ILE A 116 0.10 12.45 -31.79
N SER A 117 -0.34 11.23 -31.48
CA SER A 117 0.56 10.08 -31.35
C SER A 117 1.37 9.82 -32.64
N GLY A 118 0.72 9.82 -33.81
CA GLY A 118 1.41 9.64 -35.08
C GLY A 118 2.34 10.81 -35.46
N ARG A 119 2.06 12.04 -35.01
CA ARG A 119 2.99 13.17 -35.18
C ARG A 119 4.18 13.04 -34.23
N TRP A 120 3.94 12.72 -32.96
CA TRP A 120 4.95 12.47 -31.94
C TRP A 120 5.94 11.38 -32.36
N GLN A 121 5.47 10.24 -32.86
CA GLN A 121 6.34 9.16 -33.33
C GLN A 121 7.28 9.59 -34.44
N ARG A 122 6.79 10.39 -35.39
CA ARG A 122 7.63 10.90 -36.48
C ARG A 122 8.63 11.95 -36.00
N ILE A 123 8.24 12.80 -35.03
CA ILE A 123 9.16 13.75 -34.39
C ILE A 123 10.25 13.01 -33.64
N ARG A 124 9.88 11.97 -32.88
CA ARG A 124 10.81 11.10 -32.16
C ARG A 124 11.83 10.45 -33.09
N LYS A 125 11.42 9.96 -34.26
CA LYS A 125 12.36 9.42 -35.26
C LYS A 125 13.39 10.45 -35.71
N VAL A 126 12.96 11.70 -35.94
CA VAL A 126 13.88 12.79 -36.33
C VAL A 126 14.80 13.18 -35.17
N LEU A 127 14.32 13.12 -33.91
CA LEU A 127 15.17 13.32 -32.73
C LEU A 127 16.22 12.21 -32.62
N GLU A 128 15.82 10.96 -32.77
CA GLU A 128 16.70 9.78 -32.73
C GLU A 128 17.76 9.85 -33.86
N GLU A 129 17.37 10.19 -35.09
CA GLU A 129 18.30 10.40 -36.21
C GLU A 129 19.32 11.53 -35.94
N LYS A 130 18.88 12.60 -35.26
CA LYS A 130 19.76 13.72 -34.90
C LYS A 130 20.74 13.33 -33.79
N GLU A 131 20.27 12.58 -32.79
CA GLU A 131 21.13 12.04 -31.73
C GLU A 131 22.13 11.02 -32.30
N GLU A 132 21.71 10.19 -33.25
CA GLU A 132 22.58 9.25 -33.98
C GLU A 132 23.67 10.00 -34.76
N GLU A 133 23.32 11.05 -35.52
CA GLU A 133 24.31 11.89 -36.21
C GLU A 133 25.27 12.59 -35.23
N GLN A 134 24.79 13.00 -34.05
CA GLN A 134 25.63 13.59 -33.01
C GLN A 134 26.57 12.57 -32.35
N LEU A 135 26.16 11.31 -32.24
CA LEU A 135 27.00 10.20 -31.76
C LEU A 135 28.04 9.82 -32.83
N ASP A 136 27.64 9.76 -34.11
CA ASP A 136 28.52 9.46 -35.24
C ASP A 136 29.58 10.54 -35.48
N ASP A 137 29.24 11.81 -35.24
CA ASP A 137 30.18 12.94 -35.29
C ASP A 137 31.10 13.01 -34.05
N GLU A 138 31.05 12.01 -33.15
CA GLU A 138 31.78 11.94 -31.87
C GLU A 138 31.52 13.17 -30.96
N LEU A 139 30.39 13.87 -31.17
CA LEU A 139 30.05 15.07 -30.39
C LEU A 139 29.44 14.72 -29.02
N THR A 140 28.91 13.50 -28.88
CA THR A 140 28.40 12.93 -27.64
C THR A 140 29.11 11.61 -27.36
N ASP A 141 29.58 11.41 -26.14
CA ASP A 141 30.24 10.17 -25.71
C ASP A 141 29.35 9.40 -24.72
N TRP A 142 29.65 8.12 -24.50
CA TRP A 142 28.99 7.29 -23.50
C TRP A 142 29.39 7.73 -22.09
N HIS A 143 28.41 7.88 -21.21
CA HIS A 143 28.66 8.29 -19.82
C HIS A 143 28.93 7.10 -18.90
N GLU A 144 29.68 7.34 -17.82
CA GLU A 144 29.91 6.32 -16.80
C GLU A 144 28.59 5.80 -16.22
N GLY A 145 28.38 4.49 -16.28
CA GLY A 145 27.18 3.82 -15.79
C GLY A 145 26.11 3.54 -16.85
N GLU A 146 26.22 4.15 -18.04
CA GLU A 146 25.35 3.82 -19.17
C GLU A 146 25.61 2.40 -19.66
N ASP A 147 26.87 1.93 -19.68
CA ASP A 147 27.24 0.56 -20.07
C ASP A 147 26.56 -0.52 -19.22
N LYS A 148 26.57 -0.34 -17.89
CA LYS A 148 25.91 -1.29 -16.96
C LYS A 148 24.41 -1.31 -17.18
N THR A 149 23.83 -0.14 -17.47
CA THR A 149 22.41 -0.01 -17.77
C THR A 149 22.09 -0.68 -19.10
N LEU A 150 22.93 -0.48 -20.13
CA LEU A 150 22.81 -1.08 -21.45
C LEU A 150 22.88 -2.61 -21.35
N GLU A 151 23.87 -3.15 -20.64
CA GLU A 151 24.01 -4.59 -20.40
C GLU A 151 22.76 -5.16 -19.74
N GLY A 152 22.26 -4.51 -18.69
CA GLY A 152 21.02 -4.91 -18.02
C GLY A 152 19.80 -4.90 -18.95
N VAL A 153 19.69 -3.89 -19.83
CA VAL A 153 18.60 -3.80 -20.82
C VAL A 153 18.73 -4.89 -21.88
N ILE A 154 19.93 -5.14 -22.40
CA ILE A 154 20.18 -6.21 -23.39
C ILE A 154 19.78 -7.56 -22.80
N GLN A 155 20.25 -7.90 -21.59
CA GLN A 155 19.89 -9.17 -20.94
C GLN A 155 18.38 -9.31 -20.74
N GLN A 156 17.67 -8.22 -20.39
CA GLN A 156 16.21 -8.24 -20.27
C GLN A 156 15.50 -8.48 -21.60
N VAL A 157 15.98 -7.86 -22.68
CA VAL A 157 15.42 -8.03 -24.03
C VAL A 157 15.71 -9.41 -24.57
N GLU A 158 16.93 -9.92 -24.41
CA GLU A 158 17.32 -11.27 -24.82
C GLU A 158 16.48 -12.32 -24.11
N ARG A 159 16.23 -12.18 -22.80
CA ARG A 159 15.33 -13.06 -22.05
C ARG A 159 13.92 -13.09 -22.65
N LYS A 160 13.35 -11.91 -22.98
CA LYS A 160 12.01 -11.83 -23.61
C LYS A 160 12.00 -12.49 -24.99
N ILE A 161 13.03 -12.25 -25.80
CA ILE A 161 13.17 -12.88 -27.12
C ILE A 161 13.29 -14.40 -26.98
N GLN A 162 14.04 -14.88 -25.99
CA GLN A 162 14.18 -16.31 -25.73
C GLN A 162 12.85 -16.94 -25.32
N GLU A 163 12.09 -16.31 -24.42
CA GLU A 163 10.74 -16.76 -24.06
C GLU A 163 9.81 -16.82 -25.28
N GLU A 164 9.90 -15.85 -26.20
CA GLU A 164 9.12 -15.86 -27.44
C GLU A 164 9.56 -16.98 -28.39
N LYS A 165 10.87 -17.24 -28.52
CA LYS A 165 11.40 -18.37 -29.29
C LYS A 165 10.91 -19.69 -28.73
N ASP A 166 11.04 -19.91 -27.42
CA ASP A 166 10.59 -21.13 -26.75
C ASP A 166 9.08 -21.34 -26.93
N ARG A 167 8.30 -20.25 -26.88
CA ARG A 167 6.86 -20.28 -27.12
C ARG A 167 6.52 -20.63 -28.57
N LEU A 168 7.25 -20.09 -29.53
CA LEU A 168 7.08 -20.42 -30.95
C LEU A 168 7.48 -21.86 -31.23
N ASP A 169 8.54 -22.37 -30.61
CA ASP A 169 8.95 -23.76 -30.73
C ASP A 169 7.93 -24.71 -30.10
N ALA A 170 7.41 -24.40 -28.92
CA ALA A 170 6.32 -25.16 -28.31
C ALA A 170 5.05 -25.17 -29.18
N ARG A 171 4.76 -24.05 -29.85
CA ARG A 171 3.64 -23.96 -30.81
C ARG A 171 3.92 -24.80 -32.06
N LYS A 172 5.10 -24.69 -32.65
CA LYS A 172 5.54 -25.51 -33.80
C LYS A 172 5.34 -26.99 -33.50
N TRP A 173 5.83 -27.48 -32.37
CA TRP A 173 5.69 -28.89 -32.00
C TRP A 173 4.26 -29.32 -31.71
N ARG A 174 3.43 -28.41 -31.18
CA ARG A 174 1.99 -28.65 -31.05
C ARG A 174 1.33 -28.84 -32.41
N GLU A 175 1.58 -27.95 -33.35
CA GLU A 175 1.05 -28.05 -34.72
C GLU A 175 1.56 -29.32 -35.41
N VAL A 176 2.85 -29.64 -35.29
CA VAL A 176 3.44 -30.89 -35.80
C VAL A 176 2.71 -32.11 -35.22
N SER A 177 2.48 -32.17 -33.90
CA SER A 177 1.78 -33.30 -33.28
C SER A 177 0.33 -33.44 -33.75
N GLN A 178 -0.37 -32.32 -33.95
CA GLN A 178 -1.73 -32.31 -34.46
C GLN A 178 -1.80 -32.79 -35.91
N HIS A 179 -0.93 -32.25 -36.77
CA HIS A 179 -0.83 -32.70 -38.16
C HIS A 179 -0.43 -34.18 -38.24
N PHE A 180 0.53 -34.62 -37.44
CA PHE A 180 0.94 -36.02 -37.37
C PHE A 180 -0.20 -36.94 -36.91
N ALA A 181 -0.98 -36.52 -35.91
CA ALA A 181 -2.15 -37.26 -35.46
C ALA A 181 -3.24 -37.34 -36.53
N ASN A 182 -3.43 -36.29 -37.34
CA ASN A 182 -4.38 -36.28 -38.44
C ASN A 182 -3.94 -37.21 -39.59
N VAL A 183 -2.65 -37.25 -39.91
CA VAL A 183 -2.10 -38.13 -40.96
C VAL A 183 -2.12 -39.59 -40.51
N THR A 184 -1.77 -39.88 -39.25
CA THR A 184 -1.68 -41.25 -38.74
C THR A 184 -2.98 -41.78 -38.15
N LEU A 185 -3.99 -40.91 -37.97
CA LEU A 185 -5.25 -41.17 -37.26
C LEU A 185 -5.04 -41.68 -35.81
N LYS A 186 -3.87 -41.41 -35.21
CA LYS A 186 -3.49 -41.88 -33.87
C LYS A 186 -3.07 -40.70 -33.00
N ARG A 187 -3.86 -40.39 -31.96
CA ARG A 187 -3.63 -39.27 -31.03
C ARG A 187 -2.69 -39.58 -29.85
N LYS A 188 -1.84 -40.61 -29.97
CA LYS A 188 -0.96 -41.05 -28.87
C LYS A 188 0.37 -40.29 -28.78
N TYR A 189 0.72 -39.51 -29.81
CA TYR A 189 1.98 -38.78 -29.87
C TYR A 189 1.75 -37.33 -29.47
N THR A 190 2.33 -36.93 -28.34
CA THR A 190 2.31 -35.55 -27.85
C THR A 190 3.37 -34.71 -28.58
N ALA A 191 3.27 -33.38 -28.46
CA ALA A 191 4.26 -32.43 -29.00
C ALA A 191 5.69 -32.81 -28.60
N ASN A 192 5.94 -33.04 -27.31
CA ASN A 192 7.25 -33.43 -26.79
C ASN A 192 7.72 -34.77 -27.35
N ALA A 193 6.82 -35.75 -27.53
CA ALA A 193 7.20 -37.04 -28.10
C ALA A 193 7.61 -36.93 -29.59
N CYS A 194 6.98 -36.03 -30.34
CA CYS A 194 7.35 -35.73 -31.71
C CYS A 194 8.70 -35.00 -31.79
N GLU A 195 8.91 -34.03 -30.90
CA GLU A 195 10.17 -33.28 -30.78
C GLU A 195 11.35 -34.19 -30.41
N GLU A 196 11.25 -34.93 -29.31
CA GLU A 196 12.29 -35.87 -28.85
C GLU A 196 12.63 -36.88 -29.94
N ARG A 197 11.62 -37.41 -30.64
CA ARG A 197 11.84 -38.35 -31.74
C ARG A 197 12.57 -37.70 -32.91
N TRP A 198 12.20 -36.49 -33.30
CA TRP A 198 12.85 -35.75 -34.38
C TRP A 198 14.32 -35.44 -34.04
N HIS A 199 14.59 -34.95 -32.83
CA HIS A 199 15.95 -34.69 -32.38
C HIS A 199 16.78 -35.98 -32.36
N ALA A 200 16.24 -37.07 -31.82
CA ALA A 200 16.94 -38.36 -31.82
C ALA A 200 17.24 -38.87 -33.24
N LEU A 201 16.36 -38.59 -34.21
CA LEU A 201 16.60 -38.94 -35.61
C LEU A 201 17.72 -38.08 -36.21
N MET A 202 17.73 -36.78 -35.94
CA MET A 202 18.77 -35.86 -36.42
C MET A 202 20.14 -36.15 -35.81
N THR A 203 20.18 -36.56 -34.55
CA THR A 203 21.43 -36.95 -33.87
C THR A 203 21.86 -38.39 -34.17
N GLY A 204 21.02 -39.19 -34.86
CA GLY A 204 21.29 -40.60 -35.13
C GLY A 204 21.19 -41.51 -33.89
N THR A 205 20.62 -41.03 -32.78
CA THR A 205 20.44 -41.78 -31.53
C THR A 205 19.03 -42.35 -31.37
N ALA A 206 18.17 -42.24 -32.39
CA ALA A 206 16.81 -42.74 -32.35
C ALA A 206 16.74 -44.26 -32.25
N ASP A 207 15.99 -44.75 -31.26
CA ASP A 207 15.62 -46.16 -31.16
C ASP A 207 14.92 -46.62 -32.46
N LEU A 208 15.32 -47.79 -32.98
CA LEU A 208 14.64 -48.43 -34.11
C LEU A 208 13.15 -48.66 -33.82
N PRO A 209 12.27 -48.73 -34.83
CA PRO A 209 10.90 -49.20 -34.63
C PRO A 209 10.85 -50.57 -33.95
N ILE A 210 9.84 -50.84 -33.11
CA ILE A 210 9.75 -52.08 -32.31
C ILE A 210 9.73 -53.37 -33.15
N GLU A 211 9.27 -53.28 -34.40
CA GLU A 211 9.23 -54.40 -35.34
C GLU A 211 10.60 -54.72 -35.95
N GLN A 212 11.52 -53.75 -35.95
CA GLN A 212 12.83 -53.85 -36.60
C GLN A 212 13.97 -54.09 -35.58
N ASP A 213 13.68 -54.02 -34.28
CA ASP A 213 14.69 -54.20 -33.25
C ASP A 213 14.98 -55.71 -33.01
N PRO A 214 16.23 -56.18 -33.22
CA PRO A 214 16.60 -57.56 -32.95
C PRO A 214 16.60 -57.93 -31.45
N ASP A 215 16.80 -56.97 -30.54
CA ASP A 215 16.81 -57.22 -29.09
C ASP A 215 15.58 -56.62 -28.39
N LYS A 216 14.48 -57.37 -28.45
CA LYS A 216 13.20 -56.98 -27.81
C LYS A 216 13.28 -56.97 -26.28
N GLU A 217 14.09 -57.84 -25.69
CA GLU A 217 14.22 -57.98 -24.22
C GLU A 217 15.01 -56.83 -23.61
N GLY A 218 16.16 -56.46 -24.21
CA GLY A 218 16.95 -55.31 -23.76
C GLY A 218 16.15 -54.01 -23.80
N ARG A 219 15.32 -53.83 -24.84
CA ARG A 219 14.39 -52.70 -24.92
C ARG A 219 13.32 -52.70 -23.84
N ALA A 220 12.78 -53.88 -23.48
CA ALA A 220 11.80 -54.00 -22.40
C ALA A 220 12.38 -53.57 -21.05
N ARG A 221 13.61 -54.02 -20.73
CA ARG A 221 14.32 -53.60 -19.50
C ARG A 221 14.56 -52.10 -19.43
N LYS A 222 15.02 -51.48 -20.53
CA LYS A 222 15.18 -50.00 -20.61
C LYS A 222 13.85 -49.26 -20.45
N ARG A 223 12.73 -49.83 -20.90
CA ARG A 223 11.40 -49.24 -20.72
C ARG A 223 10.98 -49.32 -19.26
N GLU A 224 11.16 -50.46 -18.61
CA GLU A 224 10.84 -50.68 -17.21
C GLU A 224 11.65 -49.74 -16.30
N GLN A 225 12.96 -49.62 -16.54
CA GLN A 225 13.80 -48.67 -15.82
C GLN A 225 13.29 -47.22 -15.94
N ARG A 226 12.93 -46.78 -17.16
CA ARG A 226 12.34 -45.45 -17.39
C ARG A 226 10.95 -45.29 -16.76
N GLN A 227 10.22 -46.38 -16.53
CA GLN A 227 8.93 -46.34 -15.86
C GLN A 227 9.12 -46.21 -14.35
N LEU A 228 10.04 -46.98 -13.76
CA LEU A 228 10.41 -46.89 -12.35
C LEU A 228 10.96 -45.51 -12.00
N GLU A 229 11.85 -44.95 -12.81
CA GLU A 229 12.37 -43.58 -12.62
C GLU A 229 11.25 -42.53 -12.67
N ARG A 230 10.32 -42.65 -13.63
CA ARG A 230 9.16 -41.76 -13.72
C ARG A 230 8.21 -41.91 -12.53
N GLN A 231 8.04 -43.12 -12.01
CA GLN A 231 7.25 -43.36 -10.80
C GLN A 231 7.93 -42.74 -9.58
N ALA A 232 9.24 -42.93 -9.42
CA ALA A 232 10.02 -42.31 -8.36
C ALA A 232 9.95 -40.77 -8.41
N ARG A 233 10.09 -40.18 -9.61
CA ARG A 233 9.96 -38.72 -9.81
C ARG A 233 8.56 -38.21 -9.46
N ARG A 234 7.51 -38.96 -9.81
CA ARG A 234 6.13 -38.61 -9.42
C ARG A 234 5.92 -38.72 -7.91
N ALA A 235 6.48 -39.74 -7.27
CA ALA A 235 6.41 -39.90 -5.82
C ALA A 235 7.13 -38.75 -5.10
N MET A 236 8.31 -38.36 -5.56
CA MET A 236 9.03 -37.20 -5.02
C MET A 236 8.27 -35.89 -5.21
N ALA A 237 7.75 -35.62 -6.41
CA ALA A 237 6.97 -34.42 -6.68
C ALA A 237 5.67 -34.36 -5.85
N ALA A 238 5.05 -35.52 -5.58
CA ALA A 238 3.89 -35.61 -4.71
C ALA A 238 4.25 -35.34 -3.24
N ALA A 239 5.38 -35.86 -2.76
CA ALA A 239 5.88 -35.60 -1.42
C ALA A 239 6.24 -34.11 -1.22
N GLU A 240 6.94 -33.50 -2.18
CA GLU A 240 7.28 -32.07 -2.16
C GLU A 240 6.03 -31.19 -2.18
N ALA A 241 5.05 -31.52 -3.02
CA ALA A 241 3.77 -30.79 -3.05
C ALA A 241 3.03 -30.89 -1.71
N GLN A 242 3.11 -32.04 -1.03
CA GLN A 242 2.53 -32.22 0.29
C GLN A 242 3.25 -31.38 1.36
N GLU A 243 4.58 -31.34 1.35
CA GLU A 243 5.35 -30.49 2.28
C GLU A 243 5.08 -28.98 2.06
N VAL A 244 4.90 -28.55 0.81
CA VAL A 244 4.53 -27.18 0.47
C VAL A 244 3.11 -26.85 0.97
N GLU A 245 2.16 -27.77 0.86
CA GLU A 245 0.82 -27.55 1.42
C GLU A 245 0.82 -27.58 2.95
N ASP A 246 1.56 -28.50 3.58
CA ASP A 246 1.69 -28.59 5.04
C ASP A 246 2.37 -27.33 5.61
N SER A 247 3.39 -26.79 4.95
CA SER A 247 4.02 -25.52 5.36
C SER A 247 3.10 -24.31 5.19
N LYS A 248 2.30 -24.26 4.11
CA LYS A 248 1.24 -23.25 3.96
C LYS A 248 0.17 -23.38 5.02
N GLN A 249 -0.18 -24.59 5.44
CA GLN A 249 -1.14 -24.82 6.52
C GLN A 249 -0.57 -24.35 7.86
N ARG A 250 0.66 -24.73 8.21
CA ARG A 250 1.33 -24.26 9.44
C ARG A 250 1.46 -22.75 9.50
N THR A 251 1.79 -22.10 8.38
CA THR A 251 1.88 -20.62 8.35
C THR A 251 0.51 -19.97 8.53
N ARG A 252 -0.58 -20.56 8.00
CA ARG A 252 -1.94 -20.08 8.24
C ARG A 252 -2.35 -20.25 9.70
N GLU A 253 -2.04 -21.39 10.31
CA GLU A 253 -2.30 -21.68 11.72
C GLU A 253 -1.59 -20.66 12.63
N LEU A 254 -0.29 -20.40 12.41
CA LEU A 254 0.46 -19.39 13.17
C LEU A 254 -0.14 -17.97 13.02
N ILE A 255 -0.62 -17.62 11.82
CA ILE A 255 -1.28 -16.34 11.59
C ILE A 255 -2.61 -16.27 12.37
N GLU A 256 -3.38 -17.35 12.39
CA GLU A 256 -4.65 -17.42 13.12
C GLU A 256 -4.43 -17.37 14.64
N GLU A 257 -3.45 -18.10 15.16
CA GLU A 257 -3.04 -18.06 16.56
C GLU A 257 -2.59 -16.64 16.97
N SER A 258 -1.75 -15.98 16.16
CA SER A 258 -1.32 -14.61 16.45
C SER A 258 -2.49 -13.61 16.44
N LYS A 259 -3.51 -13.82 15.60
CA LYS A 259 -4.74 -13.02 15.58
C LYS A 259 -5.61 -13.31 16.79
N ALA A 260 -5.67 -14.55 17.26
CA ALA A 260 -6.40 -14.92 18.48
C ALA A 260 -5.77 -14.26 19.71
N VAL A 261 -4.44 -14.38 19.88
CA VAL A 261 -3.69 -13.73 20.98
C VAL A 261 -3.91 -12.22 20.98
N LYS A 262 -3.80 -11.55 19.82
CA LYS A 262 -4.06 -10.10 19.71
C LYS A 262 -5.49 -9.71 20.08
N LYS A 263 -6.49 -10.56 19.79
CA LYS A 263 -7.88 -10.32 20.18
C LYS A 263 -8.08 -10.46 21.69
N GLU A 264 -7.44 -11.45 22.31
CA GLU A 264 -7.47 -11.66 23.76
C GLU A 264 -6.79 -10.52 24.51
N GLU A 265 -5.60 -10.09 24.06
CA GLU A 265 -4.89 -8.95 24.62
C GLU A 265 -5.71 -7.66 24.49
N ALA A 266 -6.33 -7.41 23.32
CA ALA A 266 -7.22 -6.26 23.13
C ALA A 266 -8.46 -6.31 24.04
N ALA A 267 -8.97 -7.51 24.37
CA ALA A 267 -10.07 -7.67 25.31
C ALA A 267 -9.64 -7.38 26.76
N GLN A 268 -8.45 -7.85 27.17
CA GLN A 268 -7.87 -7.56 28.49
C GLN A 268 -7.66 -6.05 28.68
N VAL A 269 -7.07 -5.37 27.70
CA VAL A 269 -6.86 -3.91 27.74
C VAL A 269 -8.20 -3.16 27.85
N ARG A 270 -9.27 -3.65 27.23
CA ARG A 270 -10.61 -3.04 27.39
C ARG A 270 -11.14 -3.19 28.82
N ILE A 271 -11.00 -4.38 29.41
CA ILE A 271 -11.41 -4.65 30.79
C ILE A 271 -10.64 -3.78 31.78
N GLU A 272 -9.31 -3.67 31.63
CA GLU A 272 -8.47 -2.82 32.48
C GLU A 272 -8.84 -1.34 32.36
N LYS A 273 -9.07 -0.85 31.14
CA LYS A 273 -9.48 0.54 30.90
C LYS A 273 -10.84 0.85 31.51
N GLU A 274 -11.77 -0.10 31.52
CA GLU A 274 -13.06 0.04 32.19
C GLU A 274 -12.92 0.04 33.72
N ALA A 275 -12.07 -0.84 34.28
CA ALA A 275 -11.76 -0.85 35.69
C ALA A 275 -11.13 0.48 36.15
N ALA A 276 -10.14 0.99 35.42
CA ALA A 276 -9.50 2.28 35.70
C ALA A 276 -10.50 3.46 35.65
N ARG A 277 -11.42 3.46 34.68
CA ARG A 277 -12.50 4.47 34.61
C ARG A 277 -13.44 4.37 35.82
N LEU A 278 -13.75 3.16 36.28
CA LEU A 278 -14.59 2.96 37.46
C LEU A 278 -13.90 3.48 38.73
N GLU A 279 -12.60 3.21 38.90
CA GLU A 279 -11.82 3.71 40.02
C GLU A 279 -11.71 5.24 40.02
N GLN A 280 -11.46 5.84 38.86
CA GLN A 280 -11.43 7.29 38.72
C GLN A 280 -12.78 7.92 39.09
N ARG A 281 -13.90 7.30 38.69
CA ARG A 281 -15.24 7.73 39.10
C ARG A 281 -15.43 7.61 40.62
N LYS A 282 -14.99 6.51 41.24
CA LYS A 282 -15.03 6.33 42.70
C LYS A 282 -14.23 7.42 43.41
N LEU A 283 -13.01 7.73 42.96
CA LEU A 283 -12.18 8.78 43.54
C LEU A 283 -12.82 10.17 43.42
N ARG A 284 -13.36 10.51 42.23
CA ARG A 284 -14.07 11.77 42.02
C ARG A 284 -15.29 11.90 42.94
N ASN A 285 -16.03 10.82 43.15
CA ASN A 285 -17.17 10.81 44.07
C ASN A 285 -16.72 10.99 45.52
N ARG A 286 -15.61 10.38 45.95
CA ARG A 286 -15.03 10.61 47.28
C ARG A 286 -14.64 12.08 47.47
N ILE A 287 -13.97 12.70 46.51
CA ILE A 287 -13.59 14.12 46.57
C ILE A 287 -14.83 15.02 46.67
N LYS A 288 -15.85 14.77 45.85
CA LYS A 288 -17.12 15.53 45.91
C LYS A 288 -17.80 15.38 47.28
N ASN A 289 -17.89 14.16 47.79
CA ASN A 289 -18.50 13.89 49.09
C ASN A 289 -17.73 14.54 50.24
N ALA A 290 -16.39 14.49 50.20
CA ALA A 290 -15.53 15.18 51.15
C ALA A 290 -15.70 16.71 51.08
N GLY A 291 -15.81 17.29 49.87
CA GLY A 291 -16.10 18.72 49.70
C GLY A 291 -17.46 19.14 50.25
N VAL A 292 -18.50 18.32 50.07
CA VAL A 292 -19.82 18.54 50.68
C VAL A 292 -19.75 18.45 52.21
N ALA A 293 -19.02 17.47 52.76
CA ALA A 293 -18.81 17.32 54.20
C ALA A 293 -18.05 18.51 54.81
N ALA A 294 -16.97 18.96 54.16
CA ALA A 294 -16.20 20.14 54.58
C ALA A 294 -17.05 21.42 54.54
N LYS A 295 -17.89 21.60 53.51
CA LYS A 295 -18.82 22.73 53.44
C LYS A 295 -19.86 22.69 54.57
N LYS A 296 -20.38 21.51 54.92
CA LYS A 296 -21.27 21.33 56.08
C LYS A 296 -20.57 21.68 57.38
N GLN A 297 -19.31 21.26 57.56
CA GLN A 297 -18.52 21.63 58.73
C GLN A 297 -18.27 23.13 58.83
N LEU A 298 -17.97 23.81 57.71
CA LEU A 298 -17.83 25.28 57.69
C LEU A 298 -19.12 25.99 58.09
N ILE A 299 -20.28 25.51 57.62
CA ILE A 299 -21.58 26.06 58.02
C ILE A 299 -21.82 25.84 59.52
N ALA A 300 -21.60 24.62 60.02
CA ALA A 300 -21.74 24.31 61.45
C ALA A 300 -20.79 25.16 62.32
N ASN A 301 -19.54 25.36 61.88
CA ASN A 301 -18.59 26.23 62.57
C ASN A 301 -19.04 27.70 62.58
N LYS A 302 -19.59 28.19 61.45
CA LYS A 302 -20.14 29.55 61.37
C LYS A 302 -21.35 29.72 62.28
N GLU A 303 -22.23 28.72 62.33
CA GLU A 303 -23.39 28.71 63.24
C GLU A 303 -22.97 28.67 64.70
N ALA A 304 -21.98 27.84 65.06
CA ALA A 304 -21.41 27.77 66.40
C ALA A 304 -20.79 29.12 66.81
N TRP A 305 -20.06 29.77 65.91
CA TRP A 305 -19.49 31.11 66.15
C TRP A 305 -20.58 32.17 66.36
N LEU A 306 -21.64 32.15 65.54
CA LEU A 306 -22.79 33.05 65.72
C LEU A 306 -23.53 32.77 67.03
N ALA A 307 -23.66 31.51 67.44
CA ALA A 307 -24.25 31.13 68.72
C ALA A 307 -23.42 31.63 69.90
N TYR A 308 -22.09 31.51 69.83
CA TYR A 308 -21.16 32.08 70.81
C TYR A 308 -21.35 33.60 70.96
N ASN A 309 -21.33 34.35 69.85
CA ASN A 309 -21.53 35.80 69.90
C ASN A 309 -22.90 36.21 70.45
N ARG A 310 -23.97 35.44 70.13
CA ARG A 310 -25.30 35.69 70.70
C ARG A 310 -25.31 35.47 72.21
N ALA A 311 -24.62 34.43 72.69
CA ALA A 311 -24.48 34.16 74.12
C ALA A 311 -23.68 35.27 74.82
N GLU A 312 -22.62 35.78 74.20
CA GLU A 312 -21.82 36.89 74.73
C GLU A 312 -22.62 38.18 74.83
N ILE A 313 -23.36 38.57 73.77
CA ILE A 313 -24.26 39.72 73.80
C ILE A 313 -25.35 39.55 74.88
N ALA A 314 -25.91 38.35 75.03
CA ALA A 314 -26.90 38.07 76.07
C ALA A 314 -26.29 38.20 77.48
N TRP A 315 -25.06 37.71 77.67
CA TRP A 315 -24.32 37.84 78.91
C TRP A 315 -24.01 39.31 79.24
N GLU A 316 -23.55 40.10 78.28
CA GLU A 316 -23.32 41.53 78.46
C GLU A 316 -24.62 42.27 78.82
N LYS A 317 -25.73 41.98 78.12
CA LYS A 317 -27.05 42.53 78.46
C LYS A 317 -27.49 42.11 79.86
N ALA A 318 -27.26 40.87 80.27
CA ALA A 318 -27.58 40.38 81.61
C ALA A 318 -26.73 41.09 82.67
N LYS A 319 -25.43 41.28 82.41
CA LYS A 319 -24.53 42.07 83.26
C LYS A 319 -25.02 43.50 83.39
N LEU A 320 -25.40 44.14 82.29
CA LEU A 320 -25.98 45.49 82.29
C LEU A 320 -27.28 45.52 83.11
N ARG A 321 -28.21 44.59 82.91
CA ARG A 321 -29.43 44.46 83.71
C ARG A 321 -29.13 44.27 85.19
N ALA A 322 -28.15 43.44 85.54
CA ALA A 322 -27.71 43.23 86.91
C ALA A 322 -27.12 44.51 87.52
N THR A 323 -26.28 45.26 86.79
CA THR A 323 -25.75 46.54 87.27
C THR A 323 -26.85 47.59 87.45
N VAL A 324 -27.81 47.67 86.54
CA VAL A 324 -28.99 48.54 86.67
C VAL A 324 -29.85 48.12 87.86
N HIS A 325 -30.03 46.81 88.08
CA HIS A 325 -30.77 46.29 89.23
C HIS A 325 -30.07 46.60 90.56
N ILE A 326 -28.75 46.44 90.63
CA ILE A 326 -27.92 46.86 91.78
C ILE A 326 -28.06 48.38 91.98
N ARG A 327 -28.06 49.19 90.92
CA ARG A 327 -28.22 50.65 91.03
C ARG A 327 -29.63 51.07 91.46
N LYS A 328 -30.65 50.30 91.07
CA LYS A 328 -32.07 50.58 91.35
C LYS A 328 -32.56 50.04 92.70
N HIS A 329 -31.95 48.96 93.21
CA HIS A 329 -32.41 48.25 94.41
C HIS A 329 -31.31 47.98 95.46
N GLY A 330 -30.06 48.36 95.22
CA GLY A 330 -28.92 48.06 96.10
C GLY A 330 -28.66 49.12 97.17
N ILE A 331 -29.48 49.11 98.22
CA ILE A 331 -29.17 49.68 99.54
C ILE A 331 -28.39 48.63 100.35
N ARG A 332 -27.23 49.04 100.87
CA ARG A 332 -26.47 48.52 102.04
C ARG A 332 -26.58 47.02 102.36
N ALA A 333 -25.56 46.24 101.98
CA ALA A 333 -25.20 45.01 102.68
C ALA A 333 -23.72 45.06 103.10
N ARG A 334 -23.52 44.97 104.42
CA ARG A 334 -22.24 45.01 105.14
C ARG A 334 -21.47 43.69 105.00
N VAL A 335 -20.16 43.85 104.96
CA VAL A 335 -19.06 42.87 105.10
C VAL A 335 -19.34 41.75 106.12
N VAL A 336 -19.10 40.48 105.73
CA VAL A 336 -18.53 39.44 106.60
C VAL A 336 -17.67 38.50 105.75
N ALA A 337 -16.38 38.41 106.11
CA ALA A 337 -15.39 37.51 105.53
C ALA A 337 -15.50 36.09 106.13
N LYS A 338 -15.07 35.06 105.37
CA LYS A 338 -14.52 33.82 105.95
C LYS A 338 -13.60 33.08 104.96
N PRO A 339 -12.41 32.61 105.39
CA PRO A 339 -11.46 31.86 104.58
C PRO A 339 -11.67 30.33 104.76
N GLY A 340 -11.22 29.53 103.80
CA GLY A 340 -11.23 28.07 103.91
C GLY A 340 -10.50 27.35 102.78
N MET A 341 -9.45 26.62 103.13
CA MET A 341 -8.62 25.75 102.28
C MET A 341 -9.26 24.36 102.07
N SER A 342 -8.97 23.69 100.94
CA SER A 342 -8.76 22.22 100.75
C SER A 342 -8.69 21.93 99.24
N LYS A 343 -7.63 21.32 98.67
CA LYS A 343 -7.12 19.93 98.67
C LYS A 343 -7.88 18.95 97.73
N ILE A 344 -7.09 18.34 96.81
CA ILE A 344 -6.97 16.88 96.54
C ILE A 344 -7.79 16.21 95.41
N ASP A 345 -7.01 15.68 94.44
CA ASP A 345 -6.97 14.36 93.77
C ASP A 345 -7.97 13.83 92.70
N GLN A 346 -7.34 13.45 91.57
CA GLN A 346 -7.34 12.17 90.81
C GLN A 346 -8.63 11.39 90.46
N ALA A 347 -8.78 11.09 89.16
CA ALA A 347 -9.12 9.75 88.58
C ALA A 347 -8.91 9.82 87.04
N ARG A 348 -7.98 9.10 86.39
CA ARG A 348 -7.89 7.67 85.98
C ARG A 348 -8.85 7.19 84.88
N GLY A 349 -8.24 6.61 83.82
CA GLY A 349 -8.78 5.55 82.93
C GLY A 349 -8.73 5.88 81.42
N SER A 350 -8.47 5.00 80.45
CA SER A 350 -7.63 3.80 80.22
C SER A 350 -8.10 3.20 78.86
N LEU A 351 -7.23 2.43 78.18
CA LEU A 351 -7.43 1.54 76.98
C LEU A 351 -7.18 2.21 75.62
N ALA A 352 -6.09 1.94 74.87
CA ALA A 352 -5.53 0.70 74.28
C ALA A 352 -6.12 0.33 72.90
N LEU A 353 -5.33 0.43 71.82
CA LEU A 353 -4.77 -0.71 71.05
C LEU A 353 -4.16 -0.30 69.69
N SER A 354 -2.94 -0.80 69.47
CA SER A 354 -2.16 -1.16 68.27
C SER A 354 -2.65 -0.79 66.86
N LEU A 355 -1.73 -0.44 65.95
CA LEU A 355 -1.00 -1.42 65.11
C LEU A 355 0.04 -0.73 64.21
N GLU A 356 1.13 -1.44 63.98
CA GLU A 356 2.40 -1.07 63.34
C GLU A 356 2.34 -0.77 61.83
N GLY A 357 3.42 -0.14 61.33
CA GLY A 357 3.85 -0.28 59.94
C GLY A 357 4.60 0.93 59.37
N GLU A 358 5.91 1.05 59.64
CA GLU A 358 6.83 1.68 58.67
C GLU A 358 7.20 0.67 57.58
N PRO A 359 7.59 1.12 56.38
CA PRO A 359 9.03 1.10 56.14
C PRO A 359 9.60 2.24 55.25
N ALA A 360 10.86 2.55 55.57
CA ALA A 360 12.01 2.73 54.67
C ALA A 360 11.97 3.83 53.60
N ILE A 361 12.77 4.86 53.87
CA ILE A 361 13.21 5.89 52.93
C ILE A 361 14.55 5.39 52.34
N ASP A 362 14.52 4.85 51.13
CA ASP A 362 15.74 4.61 50.36
C ASP A 362 16.19 5.89 49.68
N SER A 363 17.39 6.34 50.09
CA SER A 363 18.14 7.44 49.49
C SER A 363 19.21 6.82 48.59
N ASN A 364 19.06 6.95 47.27
CA ASN A 364 20.14 6.83 46.28
C ASN A 364 19.60 7.17 44.89
N GLY A 365 20.35 7.97 44.12
CA GLY A 365 20.22 7.95 42.66
C GLY A 365 20.28 9.29 41.94
N ALA A 366 21.50 9.83 41.84
CA ALA A 366 22.07 10.44 40.65
C ALA A 366 21.20 11.43 39.82
N VAL A 367 21.56 12.71 39.96
CA VAL A 367 21.41 13.71 38.91
C VAL A 367 22.55 13.54 37.92
N ASP A 368 22.25 13.04 36.72
CA ASP A 368 23.15 13.15 35.56
C ASP A 368 22.50 14.06 34.52
N SER A 369 23.08 15.24 34.42
CA SER A 369 22.74 16.29 33.47
C SER A 369 23.69 16.20 32.29
N THR A 370 23.23 15.68 31.15
CA THR A 370 23.96 15.88 29.88
C THR A 370 23.05 15.93 28.65
N THR A 371 23.23 17.04 27.92
CA THR A 371 23.23 17.21 26.45
C THR A 371 21.95 17.15 25.61
N ALA A 372 21.75 18.29 24.91
CA ALA A 372 21.46 18.47 23.47
C ALA A 372 20.21 17.77 22.89
N GLY A 373 19.26 18.45 22.25
CA GLY A 373 19.43 19.49 21.24
C GLY A 373 19.15 18.89 19.85
N SER A 374 17.97 19.16 19.27
CA SER A 374 17.65 19.14 17.82
C SER A 374 16.14 19.34 17.68
N SER A 375 15.62 20.50 17.25
CA SER A 375 15.48 21.00 15.87
C SER A 375 14.45 20.23 15.00
N ALA A 376 13.59 21.02 14.34
CA ALA A 376 12.68 20.67 13.23
C ALA A 376 11.48 19.75 13.60
N LYS A 377 10.26 19.89 13.05
CA LYS A 377 9.77 20.54 11.83
C LYS A 377 8.24 20.64 11.91
N ALA A 378 7.69 21.63 11.20
CA ALA A 378 6.28 21.88 10.96
C ALA A 378 5.48 20.69 10.39
N ARG A 379 4.17 20.67 10.69
CA ARG A 379 3.01 20.22 9.89
C ARG A 379 1.78 20.32 10.80
N GLY A 380 0.66 20.95 10.46
CA GLY A 380 0.05 21.16 9.16
C GLY A 380 -1.35 20.53 9.22
N ASP A 381 -2.37 21.37 9.01
CA ASP A 381 -3.75 21.05 8.62
C ASP A 381 -4.64 20.13 9.46
N LYS A 382 -5.55 20.79 10.17
CA LYS A 382 -6.93 20.32 10.38
C LYS A 382 -7.65 20.38 9.03
N ARG A 383 -7.95 19.23 8.41
CA ARG A 383 -9.04 19.13 7.43
C ARG A 383 -10.25 18.49 8.07
N MET A 384 -11.35 19.21 7.97
CA MET A 384 -12.68 18.72 8.27
C MET A 384 -13.02 17.57 7.34
N HIS A 385 -13.58 16.51 7.89
CA HIS A 385 -14.32 15.50 7.14
C HIS A 385 -15.80 15.88 7.25
N PRO A 386 -16.52 16.10 6.14
CA PRO A 386 -17.97 16.16 6.17
C PRO A 386 -18.53 14.74 6.30
N ASP A 387 -19.63 14.66 7.05
CA ASP A 387 -20.58 13.56 7.04
C ASP A 387 -21.04 13.29 5.61
N LEU A 388 -21.02 12.03 5.21
CA LEU A 388 -21.86 11.53 4.13
C LEU A 388 -22.61 10.32 4.67
N ASP A 389 -23.92 10.51 4.67
CA ASP A 389 -24.97 9.53 4.81
C ASP A 389 -24.75 8.36 3.85
N ASP A 390 -24.99 7.14 4.31
CA ASP A 390 -25.43 6.07 3.41
C ASP A 390 -26.52 5.26 4.10
N GLU A 391 -27.72 5.51 3.58
CA GLU A 391 -28.99 4.89 3.87
C GLU A 391 -29.03 3.41 3.47
N ASP A 392 -29.85 2.70 4.24
CA ASP A 392 -30.61 1.50 3.92
C ASP A 392 -30.60 1.01 2.46
N THR A 393 -30.10 -0.21 2.26
CA THR A 393 -30.76 -1.15 1.33
C THR A 393 -30.77 -2.57 1.90
N VAL A 394 -31.96 -2.94 2.36
CA VAL A 394 -32.41 -4.31 2.60
C VAL A 394 -32.62 -5.01 1.25
N ALA A 395 -32.01 -6.17 1.01
CA ALA A 395 -32.51 -7.10 -0.01
C ALA A 395 -32.17 -8.57 0.27
N ALA A 396 -33.22 -9.37 0.22
CA ALA A 396 -33.37 -10.77 0.58
C ALA A 396 -32.55 -11.82 -0.20
N LYS A 397 -32.21 -12.89 0.53
CA LYS A 397 -32.33 -14.33 0.21
C LYS A 397 -32.47 -14.75 -1.28
N ARG A 398 -31.59 -15.66 -1.70
CA ARG A 398 -32.06 -16.92 -2.32
C ARG A 398 -31.04 -18.06 -2.19
N VAL A 399 -31.40 -19.05 -1.38
CA VAL A 399 -30.84 -20.40 -1.36
C VAL A 399 -31.32 -21.12 -2.62
N LYS A 400 -30.42 -21.81 -3.32
CA LYS A 400 -30.78 -22.77 -4.35
C LYS A 400 -30.05 -24.08 -4.08
N THR A 401 -30.74 -24.97 -3.39
CA THR A 401 -30.50 -26.40 -3.36
C THR A 401 -31.27 -27.05 -4.52
N THR A 402 -30.65 -28.07 -5.12
CA THR A 402 -31.17 -29.19 -5.94
C THR A 402 -30.11 -29.48 -7.00
N ALA A 403 -29.76 -30.70 -7.36
CA ALA A 403 -29.98 -32.06 -6.90
C ALA A 403 -29.03 -32.91 -7.77
#